data_AF-A0A420XIS5-F1
#
_entry.id   AF-A0A420XIS5-F1
#
_cell.length_a   1.000
_cell.length_b   1.000
_cell.length_c   1.000
_cell.angle_alpha   90.00
_cell.angle_beta   90.00
_cell.angle_gamma   90.00
#
_symmetry.space_group_name_H-M   'P 1'
#
loop_
_entity.id
_entity.type
_entity.pdbx_description
1 polymer ?
#
loop_
_entity_poly.entity_id
_entity_poly.type
_entity_poly.pdbx_seq_one_letter_code
_entity_poly.pdbx_strand_id
1 'polypeptide(L)'
;MKSAHVILFITTTLLIGCNNFLPENYVKTNINNSHAINAIDHKRINTTDCKDADDWYLDGYRVGKSFSTQKKEMLDQRLGFCHLTSKKLPKKFRTNWEKGFSVGSRG
;
A
#
# COMPACT_ATOMS: atom_id res chain seq x y z
N MET A 1 -9.11 -30.02 58.46
CA MET A 1 -7.88 -30.10 57.63
C MET A 1 -8.26 -29.75 56.20
N LYS A 2 -7.41 -28.99 55.51
CA LYS A 2 -7.76 -28.11 54.39
C LYS A 2 -7.95 -28.88 53.07
N SER A 3 -8.96 -28.41 52.32
CA SER A 3 -9.34 -28.79 50.96
C SER A 3 -8.16 -28.73 49.99
N ALA A 4 -8.04 -29.73 49.11
CA ALA A 4 -7.12 -29.72 47.99
C ALA A 4 -7.92 -29.75 46.68
N HIS A 5 -8.12 -28.56 46.11
CA HIS A 5 -8.53 -28.39 44.73
C HIS A 5 -7.34 -28.69 43.83
N VAL A 6 -7.47 -29.67 42.93
CA VAL A 6 -6.57 -29.79 41.78
C VAL A 6 -7.43 -29.65 40.54
N ILE A 7 -7.57 -28.41 40.10
CA ILE A 7 -8.20 -28.05 38.85
C ILE A 7 -7.13 -28.19 37.77
N LEU A 8 -7.27 -29.21 36.91
CA LEU A 8 -6.40 -29.42 35.76
C LEU A 8 -6.90 -28.57 34.58
N PHE A 9 -6.43 -27.31 34.48
CA PHE A 9 -6.52 -26.53 33.24
C PHE A 9 -5.13 -26.49 32.60
N ILE A 10 -4.92 -27.27 31.55
CA ILE A 10 -3.78 -27.04 30.65
C ILE A 10 -4.34 -26.72 29.27
N THR A 11 -3.97 -25.53 28.85
CA THR A 11 -4.54 -24.71 27.79
C THR A 11 -4.06 -25.11 26.40
N THR A 12 -4.98 -24.97 25.45
CA THR A 12 -4.87 -24.90 23.99
C THR A 12 -3.60 -24.22 23.47
N THR A 13 -3.03 -24.72 22.37
CA THR A 13 -2.82 -23.90 21.15
C THR A 13 -2.69 -24.78 19.90
N LEU A 14 -3.54 -24.44 18.93
CA LEU A 14 -3.54 -24.90 17.55
C LEU A 14 -2.47 -24.08 16.80
N LEU A 15 -1.51 -24.71 16.13
CA LEU A 15 -0.67 -24.03 15.14
C LEU A 15 -0.81 -24.74 13.79
N ILE A 16 -1.79 -24.26 13.01
CA ILE A 16 -1.85 -24.50 11.57
C ILE A 16 -0.84 -23.54 10.95
N GLY A 17 0.34 -24.04 10.59
CA GLY A 17 1.29 -23.32 9.75
C GLY A 17 0.93 -23.49 8.28
N CYS A 18 0.23 -22.53 7.68
CA CYS A 18 0.15 -22.43 6.23
C CYS A 18 1.46 -21.83 5.68
N ASN A 19 2.29 -22.67 5.07
CA ASN A 19 3.45 -22.24 4.29
C ASN A 19 2.97 -21.65 2.96
N ASN A 20 2.91 -20.32 2.86
CA ASN A 20 2.84 -19.65 1.56
C ASN A 20 4.27 -19.43 1.05
N PHE A 21 4.79 -20.42 0.32
CA PHE A 21 5.99 -20.27 -0.50
C PHE A 21 5.62 -19.40 -1.72
N LEU A 22 5.98 -18.12 -1.69
CA LEU A 22 6.01 -17.29 -2.89
C LEU A 22 7.43 -17.37 -3.45
N PRO A 23 7.66 -18.03 -4.60
CA PRO A 23 8.96 -17.97 -5.23
C PRO A 23 9.19 -16.58 -5.83
N GLU A 24 10.31 -16.05 -5.40
CA GLU A 24 11.04 -14.90 -5.90
C GLU A 24 11.30 -15.00 -7.43
N ASN A 25 10.97 -13.93 -8.15
CA ASN A 25 11.50 -13.53 -9.46
C ASN A 25 11.42 -14.51 -10.65
N TYR A 26 10.56 -14.21 -11.63
CA TYR A 26 10.92 -14.45 -13.03
C TYR A 26 10.25 -13.44 -13.99
N VAL A 27 10.86 -12.27 -14.15
CA VAL A 27 10.61 -11.41 -15.31
C VAL A 27 11.34 -12.04 -16.50
N LYS A 28 10.58 -12.57 -17.46
CA LYS A 28 11.09 -12.94 -18.79
C LYS A 28 10.43 -12.07 -19.84
N THR A 29 11.11 -11.03 -20.29
CA THR A 29 10.70 -10.30 -21.49
C THR A 29 11.26 -11.02 -22.73
N ASN A 30 10.39 -11.44 -23.63
CA ASN A 30 10.75 -11.90 -24.97
C ASN A 30 10.31 -10.81 -25.97
N ILE A 31 11.27 -10.23 -26.68
CA ILE A 31 11.03 -9.21 -27.71
C ILE A 31 10.88 -9.95 -29.04
N ASN A 32 9.68 -9.90 -29.63
CA ASN A 32 9.49 -10.18 -31.05
C ASN A 32 8.83 -8.96 -31.68
N ASN A 33 9.58 -8.36 -32.61
CA ASN A 33 9.22 -7.14 -33.30
C ASN A 33 8.09 -7.44 -34.30
N SER A 34 6.93 -6.83 -34.11
CA SER A 34 5.87 -6.73 -35.10
C SER A 34 5.38 -5.29 -35.02
N HIS A 35 5.48 -4.57 -36.12
CA HIS A 35 5.02 -3.19 -36.26
C HIS A 35 3.48 -3.19 -36.16
N ALA A 36 2.99 -3.25 -34.93
CA ALA A 36 1.58 -3.08 -34.61
C ALA A 36 1.31 -1.57 -34.53
N ILE A 37 0.17 -1.15 -35.09
CA ILE A 37 -0.41 0.17 -34.87
C ILE A 37 -0.26 0.49 -33.39
N ASN A 38 0.49 1.56 -33.07
CA ASN A 38 0.66 2.01 -31.69
C ASN A 38 -0.71 2.47 -31.19
N ALA A 39 -1.54 1.53 -30.73
CA ALA A 39 -2.40 1.82 -29.61
C ALA A 39 -1.46 2.49 -28.60
N ILE A 40 -1.74 3.72 -28.22
CA ILE A 40 -1.05 4.32 -27.09
C ILE A 40 -1.43 3.42 -25.92
N ASP A 41 -0.61 2.40 -25.68
CA ASP A 41 -0.64 1.64 -24.46
C ASP A 41 -0.30 2.69 -23.41
N HIS A 42 -1.34 3.16 -22.71
CA HIS A 42 -1.23 4.17 -21.66
C HIS A 42 -0.51 3.52 -20.47
N LYS A 43 0.73 3.07 -20.68
CA LYS A 43 1.61 2.62 -19.64
C LYS A 43 1.90 3.86 -18.81
N ARG A 44 1.31 3.86 -17.62
CA ARG A 44 1.43 4.97 -16.69
C ARG A 44 2.90 5.15 -16.32
N ILE A 45 3.47 6.29 -16.71
CA ILE A 45 4.76 6.73 -16.19
C ILE A 45 4.53 7.03 -14.71
N ASN A 46 5.26 6.35 -13.83
CA ASN A 46 5.28 6.69 -12.42
C ASN A 46 6.11 7.98 -12.24
N THR A 47 5.48 9.13 -12.42
CA THR A 47 6.10 10.45 -12.26
C THR A 47 6.19 10.88 -10.80
N THR A 48 5.78 10.04 -9.86
CA THR A 48 5.52 10.46 -8.48
C THR A 48 6.82 10.71 -7.71
N ASP A 49 7.25 11.97 -7.60
CA ASP A 49 8.42 12.39 -6.82
C ASP A 49 8.07 12.56 -5.34
N CYS A 50 8.89 11.98 -4.47
CA CYS A 50 8.72 12.04 -3.02
C CYS A 50 8.97 13.42 -2.41
N LYS A 51 9.70 14.29 -3.10
CA LYS A 51 10.07 15.64 -2.66
C LYS A 51 9.20 16.73 -3.29
N ASP A 52 8.29 16.37 -4.20
CA ASP A 52 7.35 17.31 -4.83
C ASP A 52 5.99 17.30 -4.13
N ALA A 53 5.56 18.47 -3.65
CA ALA A 53 4.28 18.61 -2.95
C ALA A 53 3.06 18.43 -3.86
N ASP A 54 3.18 18.76 -5.14
CA ASP A 54 2.08 18.64 -6.09
C ASP A 54 1.77 17.16 -6.34
N ASP A 55 2.80 16.31 -6.40
CA ASP A 55 2.64 14.86 -6.50
C ASP A 55 1.96 14.26 -5.26
N TRP A 56 2.21 14.79 -4.06
CA TRP A 56 1.46 14.36 -2.88
C TRP A 56 -0.02 14.73 -2.99
N TYR A 57 -0.34 15.92 -3.50
CA TYR A 57 -1.74 16.31 -3.73
C TYR A 57 -2.43 15.42 -4.77
N LEU A 58 -1.80 15.21 -5.93
CA LEU A 58 -2.36 14.41 -7.02
C LEU A 58 -2.50 12.94 -6.63
N ASP A 59 -1.54 12.40 -5.88
CA ASP A 59 -1.64 11.05 -5.32
C ASP A 59 -2.84 10.94 -4.38
N GLY A 60 -2.95 11.87 -3.42
CA GLY A 60 -4.09 11.95 -2.51
C GLY A 60 -5.42 12.04 -3.26
N TYR A 61 -5.52 12.94 -4.25
CA TYR A 61 -6.73 13.11 -5.07
C TYR A 61 -7.17 11.82 -5.74
N ARG A 62 -6.24 11.13 -6.39
CA ARG A 62 -6.51 9.85 -7.04
C ARG A 62 -6.98 8.79 -6.03
N VAL A 63 -6.33 8.71 -4.88
CA VAL A 63 -6.73 7.78 -3.80
C VAL A 63 -8.14 8.11 -3.32
N GLY A 64 -8.45 9.39 -3.08
CA GLY A 64 -9.79 9.84 -2.72
C GLY A 64 -10.83 9.46 -3.76
N LYS A 65 -10.51 9.57 -5.06
CA LYS A 65 -11.45 9.34 -6.16
C LYS A 65 -11.76 7.86 -6.42
N SER A 66 -10.77 6.98 -6.29
CA SER A 66 -10.90 5.58 -6.73
C SER A 66 -10.69 4.55 -5.63
N PHE A 67 -10.11 4.95 -4.49
CA PHE A 67 -9.64 4.06 -3.42
C PHE A 67 -9.96 4.61 -2.03
N SER A 68 -11.08 5.32 -1.89
CA SER A 68 -11.41 6.07 -0.66
C SER A 68 -11.47 5.18 0.59
N THR A 69 -11.91 3.93 0.45
CA THR A 69 -11.98 2.94 1.54
C THR A 69 -10.62 2.42 1.97
N GLN A 70 -9.58 2.59 1.14
CA GLN A 70 -8.21 2.10 1.36
C GLN A 70 -7.25 3.26 1.71
N LYS A 71 -7.77 4.36 2.26
CA LYS A 71 -7.02 5.59 2.53
C LYS A 71 -5.70 5.31 3.24
N LYS A 72 -5.74 4.50 4.31
CA LYS A 72 -4.58 4.23 5.15
C LYS A 72 -3.55 3.39 4.42
N GLU A 73 -3.98 2.30 3.79
CA GLU A 73 -3.14 1.37 3.05
C GLU A 73 -2.42 2.07 1.90
N MET A 74 -3.13 2.93 1.17
CA MET A 74 -2.56 3.69 0.05
C MET A 74 -1.55 4.75 0.52
N LEU A 75 -1.81 5.44 1.64
CA LEU A 75 -0.83 6.35 2.24
C LEU A 75 0.42 5.61 2.72
N ASP A 76 0.24 4.45 3.37
CA ASP A 76 1.33 3.61 3.85
C ASP A 76 2.19 3.08 2.68
N GLN A 77 1.58 2.71 1.55
CA GLN A 77 2.30 2.36 0.31
C GLN A 77 3.14 3.53 -0.21
N ARG A 78 2.59 4.74 -0.25
CA ARG A 78 3.31 5.94 -0.69
C ARG A 78 4.48 6.26 0.24
N LEU A 79 4.28 6.13 1.56
CA LEU A 79 5.33 6.28 2.56
C LEU A 79 6.46 5.26 2.35
N GLY A 80 6.10 3.98 2.11
CA GLY A 80 7.05 2.92 1.80
C GLY A 80 7.86 3.21 0.54
N PHE A 81 7.20 3.64 -0.54
CA PHE A 81 7.85 4.05 -1.79
C PHE A 81 8.85 5.19 -1.57
N CYS A 82 8.53 6.14 -0.70
CA CYS A 82 9.40 7.26 -0.37
C CYS A 82 10.42 6.98 0.73
N HIS A 83 10.50 5.75 1.24
CA HIS A 83 11.32 5.37 2.39
C HIS A 83 11.10 6.28 3.62
N LEU A 84 9.85 6.70 3.81
CA LEU A 84 9.40 7.55 4.92
C LEU A 84 8.54 6.74 5.90
N THR A 85 8.45 7.25 7.13
CA THR A 85 7.42 6.83 8.09
C THR A 85 6.47 7.99 8.32
N SER A 86 5.27 7.74 8.85
CA SER A 86 4.31 8.81 9.14
C SER A 86 4.90 9.87 10.06
N LYS A 87 5.77 9.50 11.01
CA LYS A 87 6.48 10.44 11.90
C LYS A 87 7.50 11.30 11.17
N LYS A 88 8.15 10.76 10.13
CA LYS A 88 9.16 11.46 9.33
C LYS A 88 8.58 12.21 8.14
N LEU A 89 7.28 12.05 7.83
CA LEU A 89 6.61 12.75 6.75
C LEU A 89 6.51 14.25 7.06
N PRO A 90 7.15 15.14 6.27
CA PRO A 90 6.98 16.59 6.42
C PRO A 90 5.52 17.02 6.37
N LYS A 91 5.15 18.00 7.21
CA LYS A 91 3.77 18.51 7.30
C LYS A 91 3.22 18.96 5.95
N LYS A 92 4.03 19.64 5.12
CA LYS A 92 3.64 20.10 3.77
C LYS A 92 3.09 18.96 2.92
N PHE A 93 3.75 17.80 2.91
CA PHE A 93 3.36 16.66 2.10
C PHE A 93 2.12 15.97 2.66
N ARG A 94 2.04 15.78 3.99
CA ARG A 94 0.84 15.25 4.63
C ARG A 94 -0.40 16.10 4.30
N THR A 95 -0.30 17.41 4.47
CA THR A 95 -1.41 18.33 4.23
C THR A 95 -1.86 18.32 2.76
N ASN A 96 -0.92 18.30 1.80
CA ASN A 96 -1.26 18.21 0.38
C ASN A 96 -1.98 16.91 0.05
N TRP A 97 -1.47 15.80 0.55
CA TRP A 97 -2.09 14.49 0.34
C TRP A 97 -3.50 14.39 0.93
N GLU A 98 -3.69 14.84 2.17
CA GLU A 98 -5.01 14.86 2.81
C GLU A 98 -5.99 15.80 2.10
N LYS A 99 -5.52 16.96 1.63
CA LYS A 99 -6.33 17.90 0.84
C LYS A 99 -6.76 17.25 -0.47
N GLY A 100 -5.81 16.66 -1.20
CA GLY A 100 -6.09 15.92 -2.43
C GLY A 100 -7.13 14.84 -2.19
N PHE A 101 -6.90 13.96 -1.20
CA PHE A 101 -7.82 12.89 -0.83
C PHE A 101 -9.23 13.41 -0.56
N SER A 102 -9.35 14.47 0.24
CA SER A 102 -10.66 15.04 0.58
C SER A 102 -11.38 15.61 -0.64
N VAL A 103 -10.68 16.20 -1.60
CA VAL A 103 -11.29 16.69 -2.84
C VAL A 103 -11.72 15.51 -3.72
N GLY A 104 -10.86 14.50 -3.88
CA GLY A 104 -11.15 13.31 -4.68
C GLY A 104 -12.33 12.49 -4.15
N SER A 105 -12.49 12.41 -2.82
CA SER A 105 -13.53 11.60 -2.17
C SER A 105 -14.92 12.23 -2.14
N ARG A 106 -15.10 13.43 -2.69
CA ARG A 106 -16.37 14.18 -2.67
C ARG A 106 -17.20 14.04 -3.95
N GLY A 107 -16.68 13.39 -4.99
CA GLY A 107 -17.34 13.33 -6.30
C GLY A 107 -17.40 11.96 -6.90
#